data_AF-A0A2M8G087-F1
#
_entry.id   AF-A0A2M8G087-F1
#
_cell.length_a   1.000
_cell.length_b   1.000
_cell.length_c   1.000
_cell.angle_alpha   90.00
_cell.angle_beta   90.00
_cell.angle_gamma   90.00
#
_symmetry.space_group_name_H-M   'P 1'
#
loop_
_entity.id
_entity.type
_entity.pdbx_description
1 polymer ?
#
loop_
_entity_poly.entity_id
_entity_poly.type
_entity_poly.pdbx_seq_one_letter_code
_entity_poly.pdbx_strand_id
1 'polypeptide(L)' 'MLGFIKPGFGELVIVLIIVLLLFGAKRLPEIASSIGEAIKGFKKTMTDDDDKKKNEKK' A
#
# COMPACT_ATOMS: atom_id res chain seq x y z
N MET A 1 13.80 25.86 20.15
CA MET A 1 12.33 25.77 19.98
C MET A 1 11.97 25.30 18.55
N LEU A 2 12.61 24.23 18.06
CA LEU A 2 12.38 23.67 16.71
C LEU A 2 12.51 22.13 16.71
N GLY A 3 12.24 21.50 17.86
CA GLY A 3 12.33 20.05 18.05
C GLY A 3 11.04 19.27 17.73
N PHE A 4 10.03 19.92 17.12
CA PHE A 4 8.69 19.33 16.92
C PHE A 4 8.53 18.60 15.58
N ILE A 5 9.47 18.78 14.65
CA ILE A 5 9.48 18.06 13.37
C ILE A 5 10.56 16.99 13.47
N LYS A 6 10.18 15.79 13.92
CA LYS A 6 11.05 14.62 13.73
C LYS A 6 11.34 14.52 12.21
N PRO A 7 12.61 14.49 11.77
CA PRO A 7 12.97 14.62 10.36
C PRO A 7 12.31 13.57 9.46
N GLY A 8 12.03 12.37 9.97
CA GLY A 8 11.39 11.33 9.15
C GLY A 8 9.89 11.52 8.86
N PHE A 9 9.10 12.02 9.81
CA PHE A 9 7.64 12.01 9.66
C PHE A 9 7.09 13.31 9.05
N GLY A 10 7.66 14.47 9.42
CA GLY A 10 7.19 15.74 8.89
C GLY A 10 7.47 15.93 7.40
N GLU A 11 8.64 15.45 6.94
CA GLU A 11 9.03 15.51 5.54
C GLU A 11 8.12 14.62 4.67
N LEU A 12 7.77 13.43 5.16
CA LEU A 12 6.85 12.51 4.48
C LEU A 12 5.46 13.14 4.31
N VAL A 13 4.95 13.83 5.34
CA VAL A 13 3.66 14.54 5.28
C VAL A 13 3.69 15.67 4.25
N ILE A 14 4.79 16.44 4.19
CA ILE A 14 4.95 17.52 3.19
C ILE A 14 4.95 16.96 1.76
N VAL A 15 5.69 15.89 1.50
CA VAL A 15 5.70 15.22 0.19
C VAL A 15 4.30 14.71 -0.16
N LEU A 16 3.60 14.09 0.80
CA LEU A 16 2.25 13.59 0.61
C LEU A 16 1.28 14.73 0.22
N ILE A 17 1.38 15.90 0.86
CA ILE A 17 0.57 17.07 0.53
C ILE A 17 0.85 17.54 -0.90
N ILE A 18 2.12 17.61 -1.32
CA ILE A 18 2.48 18.02 -2.70
C ILE A 18 1.89 17.03 -3.71
N VAL A 19 2.05 15.73 -3.48
CA VAL A 19 1.46 14.68 -4.33
C VAL A 19 -0.06 14.81 -4.39
N LEU A 20 -0.72 15.05 -3.24
CA LEU A 20 -2.17 15.26 -3.18
C LEU A 20 -2.62 16.50 -3.95
N LEU A 21 -1.82 17.57 -4.00
CA LEU A 21 -2.13 18.77 -4.78
C LEU A 21 -1.95 18.54 -6.29
N LEU A 22 -0.92 17.80 -6.69
CA LEU A 22 -0.64 17.50 -8.11
C LEU A 22 -1.61 16.48 -8.70
N PHE A 23 -1.84 15.38 -7.98
CA PHE A 23 -2.69 14.28 -8.45
C PHE A 23 -4.15 14.45 -8.01
N GLY A 24 -4.42 15.23 -6.96
CA GLY A 24 -5.73 15.36 -6.34
C GLY A 24 -6.01 14.26 -5.31
N ALA A 25 -6.72 14.62 -4.24
CA ALA A 25 -7.06 13.72 -3.14
C ALA A 25 -7.92 12.50 -3.55
N LYS A 26 -8.56 12.55 -4.72
CA LYS A 26 -9.40 11.47 -5.25
C LYS A 26 -8.62 10.42 -6.05
N ARG A 27 -7.52 10.79 -6.72
CA ARG A 27 -6.73 9.87 -7.56
C ARG A 27 -5.89 8.89 -6.73
N LEU A 28 -5.32 9.36 -5.63
CA LEU A 28 -4.48 8.55 -4.75
C LEU A 28 -5.22 7.30 -4.21
N PRO A 29 -6.43 7.41 -3.61
CA PRO A 29 -7.18 6.24 -3.16
C PRO A 29 -7.72 5.38 -4.30
N GLU A 30 -8.08 5.97 -5.45
CA GLU A 30 -8.56 5.23 -6.63
C GLU A 30 -7.48 4.25 -7.16
N ILE A 31 -6.24 4.73 -7.28
CA ILE A 31 -5.09 3.91 -7.68
C ILE A 31 -4.75 2.89 -6.60
N ALA A 32 -4.77 3.30 -5.32
CA ALA A 32 -4.49 2.40 -4.20
C ALA A 32 -5.51 1.25 -4.09
N SER A 33 -6.80 1.51 -4.32
CA SER A 33 -7.85 0.48 -4.36
C SER A 33 -7.61 -0.50 -5.50
N SER A 34 -7.32 0.01 -6.71
CA SER A 34 -7.04 -0.82 -7.89
C SER A 34 -5.84 -1.75 -7.67
N ILE A 35 -4.74 -1.21 -7.14
CA ILE A 35 -3.53 -1.97 -6.80
C ILE A 35 -3.83 -2.94 -5.64
N GLY A 36 -4.59 -2.51 -4.64
CA GLY A 36 -4.97 -3.33 -3.48
C GLY A 36 -5.77 -4.56 -3.88
N GLU A 37 -6.71 -4.42 -4.82
CA GLU A 37 -7.46 -5.54 -5.38
C GLU A 37 -6.56 -6.51 -6.15
N ALA A 38 -5.64 -5.99 -6.97
CA ALA A 38 -4.67 -6.81 -7.69
C ALA A 38 -3.75 -7.59 -6.74
N ILE A 39 -3.20 -6.94 -5.71
CA ILE A 39 -2.35 -7.58 -4.69
C ILE A 39 -3.14 -8.62 -3.90
N LYS A 40 -4.41 -8.34 -3.56
CA LYS A 40 -5.28 -9.27 -2.84
C LYS A 40 -5.57 -10.52 -3.68
N GLY A 41 -5.84 -10.36 -4.98
CA GLY A 41 -6.00 -11.47 -5.91
C GLY A 41 -4.73 -12.30 -6.01
N PHE A 42 -3.58 -11.64 -6.19
CA PHE A 42 -2.27 -12.30 -6.25
C PHE A 42 -1.97 -13.10 -4.98
N LYS A 43 -2.18 -12.51 -3.80
CA LYS A 43 -1.98 -13.19 -2.52
C LYS A 43 -2.89 -14.40 -2.36
N LYS A 44 -4.15 -14.31 -2.80
CA LYS A 44 -5.11 -15.42 -2.71
C LYS A 44 -4.66 -16.61 -3.55
N THR A 45 -4.28 -16.39 -4.80
CA THR A 45 -3.80 -17.46 -5.69
C THR A 45 -2.53 -18.11 -5.15
N MET A 46 -1.58 -17.32 -4.65
CA MET A 46 -0.34 -17.85 -4.07
C MET A 46 -0.62 -18.69 -2.81
N THR A 47 -1.54 -18.26 -1.95
CA THR A 47 -1.94 -19.03 -0.76
C THR A 47 -2.71 -20.31 -1.12
N ASP A 48 -3.64 -20.26 -2.09
CA ASP A 48 -4.41 -21.43 -2.51
C ASP A 48 -3.51 -22.51 -3.14
N ASP A 49 -2.47 -22.11 -3.89
CA ASP A 49 -1.48 -23.03 -4.44
C ASP A 49 -0.57 -23.64 -3.36
N ASP A 50 -0.19 -22.88 -2.33
CA ASP A 50 0.57 -23.40 -1.19
C ASP A 50 -0.27 -24.35 -0.32
N ASP A 51 -1.54 -24.04 -0.04
CA ASP A 51 -2.43 -24.90 0.73
C ASP A 51 -2.81 -26.19 -0.03
N LYS A 52 -2.95 -26.14 -1.35
CA LYS A 52 -3.13 -27.34 -2.19
C LYS A 52 -1.90 -28.24 -2.18
N LYS A 53 -0.69 -27.68 -2.31
CA LYS A 53 0.56 -28.47 -2.25
C LYS A 53 0.82 -29.11 -0.89
N LYS A 54 0.25 -28.57 0.19
CA LYS A 54 0.44 -29.10 1.55
C LYS A 54 -0.44 -30.31 1.88
N ASN A 55 -1.57 -30.49 1.18
CA ASN A 55 -2.51 -31.60 1.40
C ASN A 55 -2.24 -32.85 0.54
N GLU A 56 -1.38 -32.79 -0.47
CA GLU A 56 -1.01 -33.96 -1.30
C GLU A 56 0.21 -34.76 -0.76
N LYS A 57 0.81 -34.35 0.36
CA LYS A 57 1.97 -35.01 0.99
C LYS A 57 1.67 -35.68 2.34
N LYS A 58 0.40 -35.91 2.68
CA LYS A 58 0.00 -36.65 3.88
C LYS A 58 -0.70 -37.95 3.53
#